data_AF-A0A7V4MF05-F1
#
_entry.id   AF-A0A7V4MF05-F1
#
_cell.length_a   1.000
_cell.length_b   1.000
_cell.length_c   1.000
_cell.angle_alpha   90.00
_cell.angle_beta   90.00
_cell.angle_gamma   90.00
#
_symmetry.space_group_name_H-M   'P 1'
#
loop_
_entity.id
_entity.type
_entity.pdbx_description
1 polymer ?
#
loop_
_entity_poly.entity_id
_entity_poly.type
_entity_poly.pdbx_seq_one_letter_code
_entity_poly.pdbx_strand_id
1 'polypeptide(L)'
;MNAPLNELLRAVELALAGEWDAAHNLVQQYEGEATAAWIHAVLHKMEGDPGNSRYWYRHAGRLEHVGDEPRAELAAIKAEIAAQGGVKK
;
A
#
# COMPACT_ATOMS: atom_id res chain seq x y z
N MET A 1 -1.64 6.09 14.93
CA MET A 1 -0.36 5.44 15.27
C MET A 1 0.45 5.42 14.00
N ASN A 2 1.75 5.80 14.06
CA ASN A 2 2.59 5.72 12.87
C ASN A 2 2.89 4.25 12.56
N ALA A 3 2.72 3.84 11.30
CA ALA A 3 2.95 2.47 10.88
C ALA A 3 4.46 2.17 10.87
N PRO A 4 4.93 1.09 11.52
CA PRO A 4 6.31 0.67 11.41
C PRO A 4 6.68 0.32 9.96
N LEU A 5 7.81 0.81 9.44
CA LEU A 5 8.23 0.56 8.06
C LEU A 5 8.33 -0.93 7.73
N ASN A 6 8.73 -1.77 8.69
CA ASN A 6 8.79 -3.22 8.52
C ASN A 6 7.40 -3.87 8.34
N GLU A 7 6.36 -3.29 8.95
CA GLU A 7 4.99 -3.80 8.78
C GLU A 7 4.39 -3.34 7.45
N LEU A 8 4.65 -2.09 7.03
CA LEU A 8 4.29 -1.65 5.68
C LEU A 8 5.00 -2.48 4.60
N LEU A 9 6.30 -2.77 4.79
CA LEU A 9 7.06 -3.65 3.91
C LEU A 9 6.44 -5.04 3.85
N ARG A 10 6.05 -5.59 5.01
CA ARG A 10 5.40 -6.90 5.10
C ARG A 10 4.05 -6.92 4.40
N ALA A 11 3.25 -5.86 4.51
CA ALA A 11 1.97 -5.75 3.82
C ALA A 11 2.16 -5.82 2.29
N VAL A 12 3.14 -5.10 1.75
CA VAL A 12 3.47 -5.14 0.32
C VAL A 12 3.93 -6.53 -0.11
N GLU A 13 4.74 -7.22 0.69
CA GLU A 13 5.20 -8.58 0.40
C GLU A 13 4.06 -9.60 0.37
N LEU A 14 3.11 -9.49 1.31
CA LEU A 14 1.89 -10.30 1.31
C LEU A 14 1.05 -10.05 0.06
N ALA A 15 0.84 -8.77 -0.30
CA ALA A 15 0.09 -8.39 -1.49
C ALA A 15 0.70 -8.97 -2.78
N LEU A 16 2.03 -8.87 -2.94
CA LEU A 16 2.76 -9.42 -4.08
C LEU A 16 2.73 -10.96 -4.14
N ALA A 17 2.68 -11.62 -2.98
CA ALA A 17 2.57 -13.07 -2.88
C ALA A 17 1.15 -13.61 -3.14
N GLY A 18 0.14 -12.74 -3.25
CA GLY A 18 -1.26 -13.15 -3.41
C GLY A 18 -2.01 -13.32 -2.08
N GLU A 19 -1.37 -13.02 -0.95
CA GLU A 19 -1.93 -13.11 0.41
C GLU A 19 -2.72 -11.84 0.74
N TRP A 20 -3.74 -11.52 -0.06
CA TRP A 20 -4.44 -10.24 -0.03
C TRP A 20 -5.15 -9.99 1.30
N ASP A 21 -5.85 -10.98 1.86
CA ASP A 21 -6.51 -10.86 3.16
C ASP A 21 -5.53 -10.51 4.28
N ALA A 22 -4.33 -11.11 4.25
CA ALA A 22 -3.30 -10.81 5.24
C ALA A 22 -2.73 -9.40 5.05
N ALA A 23 -2.59 -8.93 3.81
CA ALA A 23 -2.18 -7.57 3.50
C ALA A 23 -3.22 -6.54 3.98
N HIS A 24 -4.51 -6.75 3.68
CA HIS A 24 -5.62 -5.94 4.18
C HIS A 24 -5.62 -5.88 5.70
N ASN A 25 -5.51 -7.04 6.35
CA ASN A 25 -5.54 -7.13 7.80
C ASN A 25 -4.42 -6.35 8.49
N LEU A 26 -3.28 -6.19 7.83
CA LEU A 26 -2.15 -5.43 8.34
C LEU A 26 -2.33 -3.93 8.08
N VAL A 27 -2.70 -3.51 6.87
CA VAL A 27 -2.82 -2.08 6.54
C VAL A 27 -4.04 -1.40 7.19
N GLN A 28 -5.12 -2.15 7.47
CA GLN A 28 -6.29 -1.60 8.18
C GLN A 28 -5.96 -1.13 9.62
N GLN A 29 -4.87 -1.60 10.21
CA GLN A 29 -4.41 -1.13 11.52
C GLN A 29 -3.83 0.30 11.46
N TYR A 30 -3.57 0.79 10.24
CA TYR A 30 -2.81 1.99 9.95
C TYR A 30 -3.50 2.92 8.94
N GLU A 31 -4.83 2.90 8.84
CA GLU A 31 -5.59 3.68 7.83
C GLU A 31 -5.41 5.21 7.90
N GLY A 32 -4.81 5.73 8.99
CA GLY A 32 -4.39 7.13 9.09
C GLY A 32 -3.07 7.46 8.39
N GLU A 33 -2.30 6.46 7.97
CA GLU A 33 -1.00 6.62 7.32
C GLU A 33 -1.11 6.57 5.81
N ALA A 34 -0.52 7.55 5.13
CA ALA A 34 -0.63 7.70 3.67
C ALA A 34 -0.12 6.45 2.92
N THR A 35 0.98 5.84 3.37
CA THR A 35 1.53 4.63 2.75
C THR A 35 0.64 3.41 2.96
N ALA A 36 0.01 3.26 4.13
CA ALA A 36 -0.93 2.18 4.38
C ALA A 36 -2.19 2.33 3.51
N ALA A 37 -2.74 3.55 3.44
CA ALA A 37 -3.84 3.89 2.54
C ALA A 37 -3.48 3.62 1.07
N TRP A 38 -2.24 3.90 0.66
CA TRP A 38 -1.78 3.62 -0.70
C TRP A 38 -1.77 2.12 -1.00
N ILE A 39 -1.23 1.30 -0.10
CA ILE A 39 -1.26 -0.17 -0.24
C ILE A 39 -2.70 -0.68 -0.31
N HIS A 40 -3.60 -0.17 0.56
CA HIS A 40 -5.03 -0.52 0.56
C HIS A 40 -5.70 -0.19 -0.78
N ALA A 41 -5.35 0.94 -1.38
CA ALA A 41 -5.85 1.35 -2.69
C ALA A 41 -5.45 0.37 -3.81
N VAL A 42 -4.19 -0.11 -3.77
CA VAL A 42 -3.68 -1.07 -4.75
C VAL A 42 -4.30 -2.45 -4.55
N LEU A 43 -4.54 -2.90 -3.32
CA LEU A 43 -5.24 -4.17 -3.06
C LEU A 43 -6.64 -4.17 -3.70
N HIS A 44 -7.44 -3.14 -3.45
CA HIS A 44 -8.76 -3.02 -4.10
C HIS A 44 -8.68 -2.86 -5.62
N LYS A 45 -7.60 -2.27 -6.15
CA LYS A 45 -7.33 -2.26 -7.60
C LYS A 45 -7.16 -3.69 -8.14
N MET A 46 -6.42 -4.53 -7.42
CA MET A 46 -6.22 -5.94 -7.80
C MET A 46 -7.49 -6.78 -7.70
N GLU A 47 -8.36 -6.47 -6.73
CA GLU A 47 -9.68 -7.11 -6.56
C GLU A 47 -10.71 -6.70 -7.62
N GLY A 48 -10.43 -5.64 -8.39
CA GLY A 48 -11.38 -5.09 -9.35
C GLY A 48 -12.49 -4.25 -8.68
N ASP A 49 -12.21 -3.63 -7.53
CA ASP A 49 -13.08 -2.67 -6.86
C ASP A 49 -12.60 -1.22 -7.10
N PRO A 50 -12.99 -0.60 -8.24
CA PRO A 50 -12.57 0.75 -8.58
C PRO A 50 -13.19 1.83 -7.68
N GLY A 51 -14.22 1.50 -6.89
CA GLY A 51 -14.87 2.42 -5.96
C GLY A 51 -14.03 2.57 -4.71
N ASN A 52 -13.75 1.46 -4.02
CA ASN A 52 -12.90 1.46 -2.84
C ASN A 52 -11.46 1.81 -3.17
N SER A 53 -10.92 1.34 -4.30
CA SER A 53 -9.57 1.72 -4.74
C SER A 53 -9.42 3.25 -4.83
N ARG A 54 -10.35 3.95 -5.49
CA ARG A 54 -10.32 5.43 -5.58
C ARG A 54 -10.50 6.14 -4.24
N TYR A 55 -11.31 5.59 -3.36
CA TYR A 55 -11.48 6.11 -2.00
C TYR A 55 -10.13 6.11 -1.27
N TRP A 56 -9.43 4.98 -1.27
CA TRP A 56 -8.13 4.85 -0.61
C TRP A 56 -7.02 5.66 -1.30
N TYR A 57 -7.02 5.76 -2.63
CA TYR A 57 -6.10 6.65 -3.34
C TYR A 57 -6.25 8.12 -2.92
N ARG A 58 -7.49 8.55 -2.64
CA ARG A 58 -7.75 9.90 -2.12
C ARG A 58 -7.18 10.05 -0.71
N HIS A 59 -7.35 9.05 0.16
CA HIS A 59 -6.77 9.04 1.50
C HIS A 59 -5.24 9.05 1.49
N ALA A 60 -4.63 8.37 0.51
CA ALA A 60 -3.19 8.37 0.30
C ALA A 60 -2.65 9.66 -0.34
N GLY A 61 -3.51 10.50 -0.93
CA GLY A 61 -3.10 11.66 -1.73
C GLY A 61 -2.39 11.27 -3.03
N ARG A 62 -2.77 10.14 -3.65
CA ARG A 62 -2.09 9.47 -4.78
C ARG A 62 -3.04 9.18 -5.95
N LEU A 63 -4.00 10.06 -6.22
CA LEU A 63 -5.03 9.84 -7.27
C LEU A 63 -4.43 9.70 -8.70
N GLU A 64 -3.24 10.25 -8.92
CA GLU A 64 -2.48 10.10 -10.16
C GLU A 64 -2.12 8.63 -10.47
N HIS A 65 -2.05 7.77 -9.45
CA HIS A 65 -1.70 6.37 -9.60
C HIS A 65 -2.90 5.43 -9.85
N VAL A 66 -4.14 5.94 -9.88
CA VAL A 66 -5.35 5.12 -10.07
C VAL A 66 -5.29 4.27 -11.35
N GLY A 67 -4.60 4.75 -12.40
CA GLY A 67 -4.46 4.05 -13.68
C GLY A 67 -3.26 3.11 -13.79
N ASP A 68 -2.38 3.08 -12.80
CA ASP A 68 -1.12 2.32 -12.88
C ASP A 68 -1.36 0.81 -12.75
N GLU A 69 -0.42 0.01 -13.27
CA GLU A 69 -0.46 -1.44 -13.11
C GLU A 69 -0.17 -1.82 -11.64
N PRO A 70 -1.05 -2.59 -10.97
CA PRO A 70 -0.99 -2.78 -9.52
C PRO A 70 0.30 -3.43 -9.01
N ARG A 71 0.85 -4.43 -9.71
CA ARG A 71 2.07 -5.11 -9.23
C ARG A 71 3.31 -4.20 -9.35
N ALA A 72 3.43 -3.44 -10.43
CA ALA A 72 4.47 -2.44 -10.61
C ALA A 72 4.39 -1.35 -9.53
N GLU A 73 3.17 -0.94 -9.18
CA GLU A 73 2.93 0.04 -8.13
C GLU A 73 3.30 -0.50 -6.73
N LEU A 74 2.93 -1.73 -6.38
CA LEU A 74 3.40 -2.38 -5.16
C LEU A 74 4.93 -2.47 -5.11
N ALA A 75 5.59 -2.75 -6.24
CA ALA A 75 7.05 -2.76 -6.30
C ALA A 75 7.65 -1.35 -6.06
N ALA A 76 7.01 -0.29 -6.56
CA ALA A 76 7.41 1.09 -6.31
C ALA A 76 7.25 1.47 -4.83
N ILE A 77 6.11 1.11 -4.21
CA ILE A 77 5.87 1.29 -2.77
C ILE A 77 6.96 0.59 -1.95
N LYS A 78 7.28 -0.68 -2.29
CA LYS A 78 8.35 -1.44 -1.64
C LYS A 78 9.69 -0.72 -1.70
N ALA A 79 10.05 -0.18 -2.86
CA ALA A 79 11.29 0.57 -3.05
C ALA A 79 11.30 1.87 -2.23
N GLU A 80 10.18 2.60 -2.18
CA GLU A 80 10.06 3.82 -1.38
C GLU A 80 10.23 3.55 0.12
N ILE A 81 9.58 2.50 0.65
CA ILE A 81 9.72 2.07 2.06
C ILE A 81 11.16 1.65 2.38
N ALA A 82 11.80 0.87 1.49
CA ALA A 82 13.17 0.41 1.71
C ALA A 82 14.17 1.58 1.71
N ALA A 83 13.97 2.58 0.84
CA ALA A 83 14.75 3.80 0.83
C ALA A 83 14.60 4.58 2.14
N GLN A 84 13.38 4.71 2.67
CA GLN A 84 13.13 5.36 3.97
C GLN A 84 13.81 4.63 5.14
N GLY A 85 13.84 3.29 5.12
CA GLY A 85 14.53 2.48 6.14
C GLY A 85 16.06 2.51 6.05
N GLY A 86 16.61 2.80 4.88
CA GLY A 86 18.05 2.95 4.63
C GLY A 86 18.62 4.33 4.97
N VAL A 87 17.76 5.36 5.07
CA VAL A 87 18.14 6.70 5.54
C VAL A 87 18.19 6.70 7.08
N LYS A 88 19.12 5.93 7.65
CA LYS A 88 19.58 6.16 9.02
C LYS A 88 20.79 7.10 8.95
N LYS A 89 20.59 8.38 9.28
CA LYS A 89 21.66 9.25 9.78
C LYS A 89 21.57 9.29 11.29
#